data_AF-A0A2V9X132-F1
#
_entry.id   AF-A0A2V9X132-F1
#
_cell.length_a   1.000
_cell.length_b   1.000
_cell.length_c   1.000
_cell.angle_alpha   90.00
_cell.angle_beta   90.00
_cell.angle_gamma   90.00
#
_symmetry.space_group_name_H-M   'P 1'
#
loop_
_entity.id
_entity.type
_entity.pdbx_description
1 polymer ?
#
loop_
_entity_poly.entity_id
_entity_poly.type
_entity_poly.pdbx_seq_one_letter_code
_entity_poly.pdbx_strand_id
1 'polypeptide(L)' 'MGIKGRIWPMIEQNSTFFSDGPDAGKEQTFLTPGVVFGMFQIAERLRFGIGGGVQIAATQFHTCNHRWIWTVRFPF' A
#
# COMPACT_ATOMS: atom_id res chain seq x y z
N MET A 1 -18.89 10.83 17.42
CA MET A 1 -18.68 10.33 16.04
C MET A 1 -18.09 8.93 16.14
N GLY A 2 -18.84 7.87 15.85
CA GLY A 2 -18.39 6.49 16.05
C GLY A 2 -17.37 6.01 15.02
N ILE A 3 -16.54 5.04 15.41
CA ILE A 3 -15.47 4.42 14.59
C ILE A 3 -16.06 3.45 13.54
N LYS A 4 -17.32 3.03 13.73
CA LYS A 4 -18.06 2.12 12.83
C LYS A 4 -18.18 2.72 11.43
N GLY A 5 -17.61 2.04 10.42
CA GLY A 5 -17.67 2.41 9.01
C GLY A 5 -16.47 3.22 8.48
N ARG A 6 -15.46 3.51 9.31
CA ARG A 6 -14.24 4.22 8.89
C ARG A 6 -13.03 3.32 8.70
N ILE A 7 -13.14 2.04 9.09
CA ILE A 7 -12.09 1.02 8.94
C ILE A 7 -12.43 0.17 7.72
N TRP A 8 -11.50 0.09 6.77
CA TRP A 8 -11.66 -0.65 5.53
C TRP A 8 -10.47 -1.61 5.32
N PRO A 9 -10.73 -2.87 4.92
CA PRO A 9 -9.66 -3.77 4.52
C PRO A 9 -8.97 -3.23 3.26
N MET A 10 -7.68 -3.49 3.15
CA MET A 10 -6.85 -3.06 2.03
C MET A 10 -5.96 -4.20 1.57
N ILE A 11 -5.88 -4.36 0.24
CA ILE A 11 -4.79 -5.08 -0.41
C ILE A 11 -4.18 -4.11 -1.43
N GLU A 12 -2.86 -3.97 -1.39
CA GLU A 12 -2.12 -3.13 -2.33
C GLU A 12 -1.06 -3.97 -3.06
N GLN A 13 -1.02 -3.86 -4.39
CA GLN A 13 0.00 -4.48 -5.22
C GLN A 13 0.98 -3.41 -5.69
N ASN A 14 2.27 -3.66 -5.49
CA ASN A 14 3.35 -2.82 -6.00
C ASN A 14 4.34 -3.67 -6.78
N SER A 15 4.51 -3.38 -8.06
CA SER A 15 5.42 -4.09 -8.95
C SER A 15 6.54 -3.15 -9.39
N THR A 16 7.78 -3.55 -9.15
CA THR A 16 8.98 -2.83 -9.57
C THR A 16 9.75 -3.68 -10.57
N PHE A 17 9.95 -3.14 -11.77
CA PHE A 17 10.78 -3.73 -12.81
C PHE A 17 12.13 -3.02 -12.83
N PHE A 18 13.22 -3.77 -12.65
CA PHE A 18 14.57 -3.24 -12.66
C PHE A 18 15.10 -3.23 -14.09
N SER A 19 15.11 -2.05 -14.73
CA SER A 19 15.56 -1.92 -16.13
C SER A 19 17.08 -1.92 -16.30
N ASP A 20 17.83 -1.57 -15.25
CA ASP A 20 19.31 -1.49 -15.29
C ASP A 20 19.93 -1.68 -13.89
N GLY A 21 21.26 -1.82 -13.82
CA GLY A 21 22.03 -2.01 -12.59
C GLY A 21 22.23 -3.47 -12.17
N PRO A 22 22.67 -3.75 -10.93
CA PRO A 22 22.99 -5.11 -10.45
C PRO A 22 21.81 -6.10 -10.49
N ASP A 23 20.58 -5.58 -10.52
CA ASP A 23 19.33 -6.34 -10.57
C ASP A 23 18.60 -6.19 -11.90
N ALA A 24 19.27 -5.69 -12.95
CA ALA A 24 18.69 -5.53 -14.28
C ALA A 24 17.99 -6.82 -14.78
N GLY A 25 16.78 -6.66 -15.32
CA GLY A 25 15.95 -7.75 -15.82
C GLY A 25 15.16 -8.51 -14.74
N LYS A 26 15.32 -8.17 -13.46
CA LYS A 26 14.52 -8.76 -12.38
C LYS A 26 13.23 -7.96 -12.17
N GLU A 27 12.22 -8.66 -11.66
CA GLU A 27 10.97 -8.05 -11.21
C GLU A 27 10.79 -8.36 -9.73
N GLN A 28 10.30 -7.37 -9.00
CA GLN A 28 9.89 -7.51 -7.61
C GLN A 28 8.45 -7.03 -7.44
N THR A 29 7.56 -7.97 -7.15
CA THR A 29 6.15 -7.66 -6.88
C THR A 29 5.83 -7.93 -5.42
N PHE A 30 5.20 -6.96 -4.77
CA PHE A 30 4.72 -7.04 -3.39
C PHE A 30 3.20 -7.06 -3.35
N LEU A 31 2.68 -7.90 -2.46
CA LEU A 31 1.29 -7.83 -2.01
C LEU A 31 1.28 -7.33 -0.56
N THR A 32 0.45 -6.33 -0.31
CA THR A 32 0.36 -5.68 1.00
C THR A 32 -1.05 -5.82 1.55
N PRO A 33 -1.35 -6.89 2.32
CA PRO A 33 -2.52 -6.89 3.18
C PRO A 33 -2.39 -5.80 4.25
N GLY A 34 -3.47 -5.09 4.51
CA GLY A 34 -3.50 -4.02 5.50
C GLY A 34 -4.89 -3.48 5.77
N VAL A 35 -4.93 -2.38 6.50
CA VAL A 35 -6.15 -1.70 6.93
C VAL A 35 -5.99 -0.20 6.71
N VAL A 36 -7.03 0.43 6.19
CA VAL A 36 -7.13 1.89 6.04
C VAL A 36 -8.21 2.41 6.96
N PHE A 37 -7.87 3.45 7.72
CA PHE A 37 -8.80 4.30 8.44
C PHE A 37 -9.03 5.57 7.62
N GLY A 38 -10.22 5.78 7.08
CA GLY A 38 -10.36 6.82 6.06
C GLY A 38 -11.75 7.18 5.58
N MET A 39 -11.74 7.99 4.51
CA MET A 39 -12.83 8.79 3.94
C MET A 39 -13.19 10.05 4.74
N PHE A 40 -12.25 10.58 5.52
CA PHE A 40 -12.42 11.88 6.19
C PHE A 40 -12.48 12.98 5.14
N GLN A 41 -13.57 13.74 5.13
CA GLN A 41 -13.70 14.90 4.26
C GLN A 41 -12.83 16.03 4.81
N ILE A 42 -11.88 16.52 4.00
CA ILE A 42 -11.02 17.66 4.34
C ILE A 42 -11.62 18.94 3.75
N ALA A 43 -12.00 18.88 2.48
CA ALA A 43 -12.64 19.97 1.74
C ALA A 43 -13.61 19.37 0.74
N GLU A 44 -14.59 20.14 0.25
CA GLU A 44 -15.67 19.76 -0.69
C GLU A 44 -15.61 18.33 -1.26
N ARG A 45 -14.70 18.05 -2.20
CA ARG A 45 -14.49 16.74 -2.84
C ARG A 45 -13.22 16.01 -2.38
N LEU A 46 -12.35 16.67 -1.62
CA LEU A 46 -11.10 16.11 -1.12
C LEU A 46 -11.35 15.27 0.14
N ARG A 47 -11.11 13.97 0.02
CA ARG A 47 -11.11 13.04 1.15
C ARG A 47 -9.72 12.54 1.45
N PHE A 48 -9.55 12.02 2.66
CA PHE A 48 -8.30 11.49 3.15
C PHE A 48 -8.48 10.19 3.91
N GLY A 49 -7.51 9.30 3.78
CA GLY A 49 -7.38 8.08 4.57
C GLY A 49 -5.92 7.76 4.88
N ILE A 50 -5.69 7.22 6.07
CA ILE A 50 -4.39 6.71 6.51
C ILE A 50 -4.51 5.22 6.77
N GLY A 51 -3.48 4.47 6.47
CA GLY A 51 -3.49 3.03 6.70
C GLY A 51 -2.10 2.47 6.95
N GLY A 52 -2.09 1.21 7.32
CA GLY A 52 -0.87 0.44 7.48
C GLY A 52 -1.06 -0.98 6.97
N GLY A 53 0.03 -1.60 6.55
CA GLY A 53 0.04 -2.98 6.06
C GLY A 53 1.44 -3.59 6.08
N VAL A 54 1.52 -4.87 5.74
CA VAL A 54 2.78 -5.61 5.65
C VAL A 54 3.02 -6.00 4.20
N GLN A 55 4.10 -5.51 3.59
CA GLN A 55 4.55 -5.92 2.28
C GLN A 55 5.15 -7.32 2.31
N ILE A 56 4.55 -8.23 1.56
CA ILE A 56 5.01 -9.61 1.38
C ILE A 56 5.45 -9.78 -0.08
N ALA A 57 6.65 -10.30 -0.29
CA ALA A 57 7.14 -10.56 -1.64
C ALA A 57 6.35 -11.69 -2.29
N ALA A 58 5.83 -11.46 -3.50
CA ALA A 58 5.13 -12.44 -4.32
C ALA A 58 6.02 -13.04 -5.42
N THR A 59 7.19 -12.45 -5.67
CA THR A 59 8.20 -12.90 -6.64
C THR A 59 9.38 -13.59 -5.97
N GLN A 60 10.08 -14.47 -6.70
CA GLN A 60 11.29 -15.14 -6.21
C GLN A 60 12.42 -14.14 -5.90
N PHE A 61 12.58 -13.12 -6.73
CA PHE A 61 13.49 -12.02 -6.44
C PHE A 61 12.81 -11.04 -5.50
N HIS A 62 13.43 -10.83 -4.34
CA HIS A 62 13.00 -9.83 -3.38
C HIS A 62 14.18 -9.27 -2.57
N THR A 63 14.32 -7.96 -2.56
CA THR A 63 15.29 -7.23 -1.71
C THR A 63 14.79 -7.04 -0.28
N CYS A 64 13.48 -7.13 -0.06
CA CYS A 64 12.83 -7.06 1.25
C CYS A 64 11.69 -8.09 1.31
N ASN A 65 11.39 -8.61 2.48
CA ASN A 65 10.23 -9.46 2.71
C ASN A 65 9.66 -9.19 4.11
N HIS A 66 8.34 -9.16 4.25
CA HIS A 66 7.62 -8.84 5.50
C HIS A 66 7.93 -7.44 6.07
N ARG A 67 7.82 -6.40 5.24
CA ARG A 67 8.11 -5.01 5.66
C ARG A 67 6.83 -4.26 6.02
N TRP A 68 6.81 -3.63 7.19
CA TRP A 68 5.72 -2.73 7.57
C TRP A 68 5.74 -1.45 6.74
N ILE A 69 4.58 -1.05 6.23
CA ILE A 69 4.43 0.20 5.49
C ILE A 69 3.24 1.02 5.99
N TRP A 70 3.37 2.33 5.84
CA TRP A 70 2.30 3.29 6.03
C TRP A 70 1.80 3.76 4.67
N THR A 71 0.49 3.94 4.53
CA THR A 71 -0.13 4.45 3.31
C THR A 71 -0.99 5.66 3.63
N VAL A 72 -1.02 6.60 2.68
CA VAL A 72 -1.87 7.77 2.71
C VAL A 72 -2.62 7.82 1.38
N ARG A 73 -3.94 7.99 1.43
CA ARG A 73 -4.81 7.98 0.26
C ARG A 73 -5.65 9.24 0.18
N PHE A 74 -5.74 9.81 -1.02
CA PHE A 74 -6.56 10.97 -1.36
C PHE A 74 -7.58 10.62 -2.45
N PRO A 75 -8.74 10.03 -2.09
CA PRO A 75 -9.80 9.79 -3.06
C PRO A 75 -10.46 11.11 -3.51
N PHE A 76 -10.68 11.25 -4.82
CA PHE A 76 -11.25 12.42 -5.51
C PHE A 76 -12.70 12.19 -5.98
#